data_AF-A0A418WYI7-F1
#
_entry.id   AF-A0A418WYI7-F1
#
_cell.length_a   1.000
_cell.length_b   1.000
_cell.length_c   1.000
_cell.angle_alpha   90.00
_cell.angle_beta   90.00
_cell.angle_gamma   90.00
#
_symmetry.space_group_name_H-M   'P 1'
#
loop_
_entity.id
_entity.type
_entity.pdbx_description
1 polymer ?
#
loop_
_entity_poly.entity_id
_entity_poly.type
_entity_poly.pdbx_seq_one_letter_code
_entity_poly.pdbx_strand_id
1 'polypeptide(L)'
;MKCIMQKILSRFLFACASGLAFLSMPASAVVFGSDAVTVTRYYIYAEINGDVIFWYSPATAIPGCDGGWISGTQAGTKSMVATLIAAKASSAPMTIFLNTESLWSGSGSRFCKVDAMGLS
;
A
#
# COMPACT_ATOMS: atom_id res chain seq x y z
N MET A 1 -54.09 -1.07 40.55
CA MET A 1 -52.80 -1.77 40.40
C MET A 1 -52.31 -1.71 38.95
N LYS A 2 -51.66 -0.62 38.52
CA LYS A 2 -51.09 -0.48 37.15
C LYS A 2 -49.75 0.27 37.09
N CYS A 3 -49.15 0.63 38.22
CA CYS A 3 -48.03 1.58 38.28
C CYS A 3 -46.69 1.01 38.80
N ILE A 4 -46.48 -0.31 38.73
CA ILE A 4 -45.24 -0.95 39.21
C ILE A 4 -44.46 -1.62 38.06
N MET A 5 -45.10 -1.95 36.94
CA MET A 5 -44.52 -2.77 35.88
C MET A 5 -43.84 -1.98 34.74
N GLN A 6 -43.55 -0.69 34.92
CA GLN A 6 -42.96 0.16 33.87
C GLN A 6 -41.56 0.69 34.23
N LYS A 7 -41.11 0.55 35.49
CA LYS A 7 -39.81 1.06 35.93
C LYS A 7 -38.64 0.07 35.78
N ILE A 8 -38.93 -1.21 35.51
CA ILE A 8 -37.91 -2.27 35.43
C ILE A 8 -37.37 -2.41 34.00
N LEU A 9 -38.16 -2.09 32.98
CA LEU A 9 -37.75 -2.23 31.57
C LEU A 9 -36.75 -1.16 31.11
N SER A 10 -36.70 0.00 31.77
CA SER A 10 -35.87 1.14 31.37
C SER A 10 -34.39 1.02 31.78
N ARG A 11 -34.04 0.07 32.67
CA ARG A 11 -32.66 -0.05 33.18
C ARG A 11 -31.80 -1.07 32.44
N PHE A 12 -32.38 -1.86 31.55
CA PHE A 12 -31.66 -2.89 30.80
C PHE A 12 -31.08 -2.43 29.45
N LEU A 13 -31.42 -1.23 28.98
CA LEU A 13 -30.99 -0.76 27.65
C LEU A 13 -29.66 0.01 27.64
N PHE A 14 -29.03 0.26 28.80
CA PHE A 14 -27.84 1.10 28.88
C PHE A 14 -26.50 0.35 28.95
N ALA A 15 -26.48 -0.99 28.92
CA ALA A 15 -25.27 -1.79 29.17
C ALA A 15 -24.59 -2.36 27.90
N CYS A 16 -25.19 -2.28 26.71
CA CYS A 16 -24.62 -2.88 25.49
C CYS A 16 -23.82 -1.93 24.58
N ALA A 17 -23.79 -0.63 24.86
CA ALA A 17 -23.18 0.35 23.95
C ALA A 17 -21.67 0.58 24.17
N SER A 18 -21.06 0.04 25.22
CA SER A 18 -19.67 0.36 25.60
C SER A 18 -18.63 -0.69 25.17
N GLY A 19 -19.05 -1.82 24.57
CA GLY A 19 -18.16 -2.95 24.28
C GLY A 19 -17.49 -2.95 22.90
N LEU A 20 -17.90 -2.08 21.97
CA LEU A 20 -17.44 -2.11 20.57
C LEU A 20 -16.38 -1.08 20.20
N ALA A 21 -15.91 -0.27 21.14
CA ALA A 21 -14.96 0.82 20.86
C ALA A 21 -13.47 0.41 20.88
N PHE A 22 -13.12 -0.83 21.20
CA PHE A 22 -11.72 -1.26 21.40
C PHE A 22 -11.08 -2.04 20.25
N LEU A 23 -11.78 -2.30 19.14
CA LEU A 23 -11.25 -3.15 18.06
C LEU A 23 -10.75 -2.39 16.82
N SER A 24 -10.83 -1.07 16.78
CA SER A 24 -10.28 -0.28 15.67
C SER A 24 -8.86 0.19 15.97
N MET A 25 -7.90 -0.73 16.06
CA MET A 25 -6.51 -0.36 15.87
C MET A 25 -6.31 -0.05 14.39
N PRO A 26 -5.86 1.16 14.00
CA PRO A 26 -5.50 1.41 12.62
C PRO A 26 -4.33 0.48 12.26
N ALA A 27 -4.53 -0.36 11.24
CA ALA A 27 -3.43 -1.10 10.64
C ALA A 27 -2.44 -0.07 10.08
N SER A 28 -1.24 -0.03 10.65
CA SER A 28 -0.18 0.86 10.20
C SER A 28 0.46 0.25 8.97
N ALA A 29 0.15 0.79 7.78
CA ALA A 29 0.81 0.39 6.56
C ALA A 29 2.33 0.50 6.71
N VAL A 30 3.03 -0.62 6.53
CA VAL A 30 4.50 -0.63 6.62
C VAL A 30 5.07 -0.18 5.28
N VAL A 31 5.61 1.04 5.28
CA VAL A 31 6.34 1.61 4.14
C VAL A 31 7.84 1.42 4.39
N PHE A 32 8.50 0.70 3.49
CA PHE A 32 9.95 0.50 3.53
C PHE A 32 10.62 1.38 2.48
N GLY A 33 11.60 2.17 2.92
CA GLY A 33 12.56 2.82 2.03
C GLY A 33 13.72 1.86 1.71
N SER A 34 14.14 1.81 0.46
CA SER A 34 15.37 1.10 0.07
C SER A 34 16.61 1.98 0.27
N ASP A 35 17.77 1.33 0.42
CA ASP A 35 19.04 1.95 -0.01
C ASP A 35 19.01 2.20 -1.53
N ALA A 36 20.05 2.85 -2.08
CA ALA A 36 20.16 3.09 -3.51
C ALA A 36 20.05 1.77 -4.32
N VAL A 37 19.04 1.66 -5.19
CA VAL A 37 18.80 0.52 -6.08
C VAL A 37 18.86 0.93 -7.56
N THR A 38 19.18 0.00 -8.44
CA THR A 38 19.10 0.22 -9.89
C THR A 38 17.91 -0.52 -10.48
N VAL A 39 17.10 0.15 -11.29
CA VAL A 39 15.98 -0.47 -12.01
C VAL A 39 16.51 -1.40 -13.09
N THR A 40 16.17 -2.69 -13.01
CA THR A 40 16.67 -3.70 -13.93
C THR A 40 15.73 -3.91 -15.11
N ARG A 41 14.42 -3.90 -14.88
CA ARG A 41 13.37 -4.08 -15.89
C ARG A 41 12.06 -3.46 -15.41
N TYR A 42 11.17 -3.11 -16.34
CA TYR A 42 9.81 -2.68 -16.06
C TYR A 42 8.86 -3.20 -17.13
N TYR A 43 7.57 -3.24 -16.81
CA TYR A 43 6.49 -3.56 -17.74
C TYR A 43 5.27 -2.68 -17.46
N ILE A 44 4.61 -2.22 -18.52
CA ILE A 44 3.44 -1.34 -18.46
C ILE A 44 2.21 -2.14 -18.94
N TYR A 45 1.23 -2.30 -18.06
CA TYR A 45 -0.05 -2.94 -18.35
C TYR A 45 -1.06 -1.86 -18.76
N ALA A 46 -1.14 -1.58 -20.06
CA ALA A 46 -2.08 -0.59 -20.59
C ALA A 46 -3.55 -1.00 -20.36
N GLU A 47 -3.82 -2.30 -20.37
CA GLU A 47 -5.13 -2.92 -20.16
C GLU A 47 -5.56 -3.00 -18.70
N ILE A 48 -4.63 -2.87 -17.74
CA ILE A 48 -4.91 -2.90 -16.30
C ILE A 48 -4.69 -1.51 -15.73
N ASN A 49 -5.59 -0.58 -16.08
CA ASN A 49 -5.59 0.82 -15.62
C ASN A 49 -4.29 1.61 -15.90
N GLY A 50 -3.36 1.11 -16.70
CA GLY A 50 -2.04 1.71 -16.87
C GLY A 50 -1.07 1.41 -15.73
N ASP A 51 -1.29 0.31 -15.01
CA ASP A 51 -0.39 -0.18 -13.96
C ASP A 51 1.01 -0.45 -14.51
N VAL A 52 2.03 -0.15 -13.71
CA VAL A 52 3.43 -0.39 -14.07
C VAL A 52 4.09 -1.20 -12.98
N ILE A 53 4.69 -2.34 -13.34
CA ILE A 53 5.56 -3.09 -12.43
C ILE A 53 7.01 -2.93 -12.83
N PHE A 54 7.91 -3.02 -11.86
CA PHE A 54 9.34 -2.99 -12.11
C PHE A 54 10.11 -3.81 -11.09
N TRP A 55 11.33 -4.16 -11.49
CA TRP A 55 12.28 -4.88 -10.66
C TRP A 55 13.53 -4.02 -10.48
N TYR A 56 14.19 -4.22 -9.35
CA TYR A 56 15.36 -3.47 -8.96
C TYR A 56 16.46 -4.41 -8.45
N SER A 57 17.69 -3.90 -8.42
CA SER A 57 18.85 -4.58 -7.87
C SER A 57 19.50 -3.71 -6.79
N PRO A 58 19.90 -4.27 -5.64
CA PRO A 58 19.72 -5.67 -5.24
C PRO A 58 18.25 -6.02 -4.95
N ALA A 59 17.80 -7.22 -5.34
CA ALA A 59 16.40 -7.64 -5.15
C ALA A 59 15.99 -7.72 -3.67
N THR A 60 16.96 -7.87 -2.77
CA THR A 60 16.78 -7.93 -1.32
C THR A 60 16.68 -6.55 -0.66
N ALA A 61 16.74 -5.45 -1.41
CA ALA A 61 16.75 -4.10 -0.85
C ALA A 61 15.48 -3.78 -0.04
N ILE A 62 14.35 -4.40 -0.37
CA ILE A 62 13.11 -4.27 0.39
C ILE A 62 12.57 -5.68 0.67
N PRO A 63 12.54 -6.13 1.94
CA PRO A 63 12.04 -7.45 2.30
C PRO A 63 10.56 -7.66 1.92
N GLY A 64 10.25 -8.85 1.40
CA GLY A 64 8.86 -9.24 1.12
C GLY A 64 8.27 -8.72 -0.19
N CYS A 65 9.06 -8.01 -1.00
CA CYS A 65 8.70 -7.53 -2.33
C CYS A 65 9.65 -8.09 -3.39
N ASP A 66 9.10 -8.65 -4.46
CA ASP A 66 9.87 -9.07 -5.64
C ASP A 66 10.19 -7.87 -6.57
N GLY A 67 9.49 -6.76 -6.36
CA GLY A 67 9.55 -5.56 -7.17
C GLY A 67 8.55 -4.51 -6.69
N GLY A 68 8.52 -3.37 -7.40
CA GLY A 68 7.58 -2.30 -7.15
C GLY A 68 6.44 -2.27 -8.18
N TRP A 69 5.29 -1.77 -7.75
CA TRP A 69 4.11 -1.53 -8.58
C TRP A 69 3.66 -0.08 -8.43
N ILE A 70 3.55 0.65 -9.53
CA ILE A 70 2.93 1.97 -9.59
C ILE A 70 1.52 1.77 -10.12
N SER A 71 0.52 2.09 -9.30
CA SER A 71 -0.86 2.02 -9.73
C SER A 71 -1.13 3.06 -10.83
N GLY A 72 -1.81 2.67 -11.90
CA GLY A 72 -2.16 3.57 -12.98
C GLY A 72 -3.13 4.68 -12.57
N THR A 73 -3.88 4.49 -11.48
CA THR A 73 -4.89 5.42 -10.98
C THR A 73 -4.44 6.28 -9.80
N GLN A 74 -3.23 6.06 -9.27
CA GLN A 74 -2.75 6.86 -8.13
C GLN A 74 -2.35 8.29 -8.55
N ALA A 75 -2.39 9.21 -7.59
CA ALA A 75 -1.89 10.56 -7.83
C ALA A 75 -0.39 10.51 -8.12
N GLY A 76 0.07 11.28 -9.09
CA GLY A 76 1.50 11.37 -9.44
C GLY A 76 2.04 10.20 -10.28
N THR A 77 1.21 9.24 -10.72
CA THR A 77 1.64 8.09 -11.56
C THR A 77 2.52 8.52 -12.72
N LYS A 78 2.10 9.52 -13.50
CA LYS A 78 2.86 9.99 -14.68
C LYS A 78 4.28 10.45 -14.31
N SER A 79 4.42 11.13 -13.16
CA SER A 79 5.72 11.57 -12.67
C SER A 79 6.57 10.40 -12.21
N MET A 80 5.99 9.45 -11.45
CA MET A 80 6.71 8.27 -10.98
C MET A 80 7.17 7.39 -12.15
N VAL A 81 6.30 7.16 -13.15
CA VAL A 81 6.65 6.40 -14.35
C VAL A 81 7.73 7.11 -15.16
N ALA A 82 7.68 8.43 -15.31
CA ALA A 82 8.74 9.18 -15.98
C ALA A 82 10.09 9.05 -15.25
N THR A 83 10.10 9.17 -13.92
CA THR A 83 11.30 8.96 -13.11
C THR A 83 11.84 7.53 -13.26
N LEU A 84 10.96 6.52 -13.20
CA LEU A 84 11.33 5.12 -13.39
C LEU A 84 11.99 4.88 -14.76
N ILE A 85 11.40 5.40 -15.83
CA ILE A 85 11.93 5.27 -17.19
C ILE A 85 13.29 5.98 -17.31
N ALA A 86 13.41 7.20 -16.78
CA ALA A 86 14.66 7.96 -16.79
C ALA A 86 15.77 7.23 -16.04
N ALA A 87 15.48 6.70 -14.85
CA ALA A 87 16.43 5.92 -14.07
C ALA A 87 16.84 4.63 -14.79
N LYS A 88 15.88 3.91 -15.40
CA LYS A 88 16.18 2.70 -16.16
C LYS A 88 17.07 2.98 -17.37
N ALA A 89 16.80 4.06 -18.10
CA ALA A 89 17.55 4.43 -19.31
C ALA A 89 18.98 4.88 -18.97
N SER A 90 19.17 5.57 -17.85
CA SER A 90 20.47 6.07 -17.39
C SER A 90 21.24 5.09 -16.50
N SER A 91 20.60 4.00 -16.06
CA SER A 91 21.08 3.14 -14.98
C SER A 91 21.38 3.90 -13.69
N ALA A 92 20.72 5.04 -13.48
CA ALA A 92 20.89 5.85 -12.28
C ALA A 92 20.37 5.10 -11.04
N PRO A 93 21.07 5.23 -9.90
CA PRO A 93 20.56 4.73 -8.63
C PRO A 93 19.29 5.49 -8.21
N MET A 94 18.42 4.80 -7.48
CA MET A 94 17.16 5.33 -6.98
C MET A 94 16.92 4.92 -5.53
N THR A 95 16.21 5.76 -4.80
CA THR A 95 15.55 5.39 -3.56
C THR A 95 14.08 5.15 -3.86
N ILE A 96 13.55 3.99 -3.43
CA ILE A 96 12.14 3.62 -3.59
C ILE A 96 11.51 3.39 -2.22
N PHE A 97 10.25 3.83 -2.07
CA PHE A 97 9.44 3.62 -0.88
C PHE A 97 8.24 2.75 -1.25
N LEU A 98 8.21 1.52 -0.73
CA LEU A 98 7.19 0.52 -1.04
C LEU A 98 6.31 0.21 0.16
N ASN A 99 5.01 0.12 -0.07
CA ASN A 99 4.03 -0.39 0.89
C ASN A 99 3.88 -1.91 0.74
N THR A 100 4.39 -2.66 1.72
CA THR A 100 4.40 -4.14 1.67
C THR A 100 3.04 -4.78 1.91
N GLU A 101 2.05 -4.02 2.38
CA GLU A 101 0.69 -4.50 2.63
C GLU A 101 -0.22 -4.34 1.40
N SER A 102 0.16 -3.44 0.48
CA SER A 102 -0.57 -3.22 -0.77
C SER A 102 0.14 -3.94 -1.91
N LEU A 103 -0.34 -5.14 -2.21
CA LEU A 103 0.18 -5.98 -3.27
C LEU A 103 -0.60 -5.77 -4.58
N TRP A 104 0.12 -5.79 -5.69
CA TRP A 104 -0.50 -5.79 -7.00
C TRP A 104 -1.22 -7.12 -7.25
N SER A 105 -2.51 -7.05 -7.57
CA SER A 105 -3.35 -8.24 -7.79
C SER A 105 -3.21 -8.87 -9.18
N GLY A 106 -2.40 -8.28 -10.08
CA GLY A 106 -2.28 -8.70 -11.48
C GLY A 106 -1.34 -9.87 -11.74
N SER A 107 -0.65 -10.42 -10.73
CA SER A 107 0.24 -11.58 -10.90
C SER A 107 0.35 -12.46 -9.66
N GLY A 108 0.96 -13.64 -9.81
CA GLY A 108 1.33 -14.52 -8.68
C GLY A 108 2.60 -14.11 -7.92
N SER A 109 3.30 -13.05 -8.36
CA SER A 109 4.48 -12.50 -7.69
C SER A 109 4.11 -11.33 -6.77
N ARG A 110 4.97 -11.03 -5.79
CA ARG A 110 4.72 -10.01 -4.77
C ARG A 110 5.27 -8.64 -5.21
N PHE A 111 4.53 -7.92 -6.04
CA PHE A 111 4.85 -6.51 -6.33
C PHE A 111 4.16 -5.60 -5.32
N CYS A 112 4.96 -4.83 -4.60
CA CYS A 112 4.47 -3.92 -3.57
C CYS A 112 4.21 -2.53 -4.15
N LYS A 113 3.15 -1.87 -3.69
CA LYS A 113 2.78 -0.55 -4.19
C LYS A 113 3.86 0.48 -3.88
N VAL A 114 4.20 1.33 -4.85
CA VAL A 114 5.08 2.48 -4.65
C VAL A 114 4.29 3.66 -4.09
N ASP A 115 4.73 4.16 -2.94
CA ASP A 115 4.23 5.41 -2.37
C ASP A 115 5.09 6.61 -2.78
N ALA A 116 6.41 6.43 -2.91
CA ALA A 116 7.32 7.46 -3.39
C ALA A 116 8.57 6.86 -4.06
N MET A 117 9.22 7.64 -4.91
CA MET A 117 10.51 7.29 -5.51
C MET A 117 11.28 8.54 -5.95
N GLY A 118 12.60 8.44 -6.02
CA GLY A 118 13.48 9.51 -6.50
C GLY A 118 14.81 8.97 -7.00
N LEU A 119 15.49 9.75 -7.84
CA LEU A 119 16.89 9.50 -8.17
C LEU A 119 17.75 9.80 -6.94
N SER A 120 18.78 8.97 -6.71
CA SER A 120 19.76 9.13 -5.62
C SER A 120 21.04 9.79 -6.08
#